data_AF-G8FV82-F1
#
_entry.id   AF-G8FV82-F1
#
_cell.length_a   1.000
_cell.length_b   1.000
_cell.length_c   1.000
_cell.angle_alpha   90.00
_cell.angle_beta   90.00
_cell.angle_gamma   90.00
#
_symmetry.space_group_name_H-M   'P 1'
#
loop_
_entity.id
_entity.type
_entity.pdbx_description
1 polymer ?
#
loop_
_entity_poly.entity_id
_entity_poly.type
_entity_poly.pdbx_seq_one_letter_code
_entity_poly.pdbx_strand_id
1 'polypeptide(L)'
;DHNAQNHVSQAIAFFKQIATKYGSYPHIIYETFNEPLQVDWAGVVKPYHTQVVAAIRAIDPDNVIVLGTPTWSQDVDVASQNKVSGTNLMYTLHYYAASHKQSLRDKITTAINNGAAIFVTEFGTVDASGAGSVDAASSKEWFTYLDSKK
;
A
#
# COMPACT_ATOMS: atom_id res chain seq x y z
N ASP A 1 -2.72 -9.05 -11.22
CA ASP A 1 -1.95 -8.24 -12.19
C ASP A 1 -1.79 -6.81 -11.65
N HIS A 2 -1.11 -5.92 -12.37
CA HIS A 2 -0.93 -4.51 -11.98
C HIS A 2 -2.10 -3.60 -12.42
N ASN A 3 -3.26 -4.17 -12.74
CA ASN A 3 -4.40 -3.48 -13.34
C ASN A 3 -5.73 -3.78 -12.61
N ALA A 4 -5.71 -3.90 -11.28
CA ALA A 4 -6.90 -4.22 -10.50
C ALA A 4 -8.08 -3.26 -10.73
N GLN A 5 -7.82 -2.01 -11.14
CA GLN A 5 -8.84 -1.05 -11.57
C GLN A 5 -9.73 -1.55 -12.72
N ASN A 6 -9.25 -2.49 -13.54
CA ASN A 6 -10.02 -3.11 -14.62
C ASN A 6 -10.87 -4.31 -14.13
N HIS A 7 -10.74 -4.67 -12.85
CA HIS A 7 -11.33 -5.85 -12.23
C HIS A 7 -12.10 -5.50 -10.94
N VAL A 8 -12.68 -4.30 -10.87
CA VAL A 8 -13.36 -3.76 -9.67
C VAL A 8 -14.43 -4.73 -9.15
N SER A 9 -15.30 -5.24 -10.02
CA SER A 9 -16.39 -6.15 -9.62
C SER A 9 -15.87 -7.47 -9.04
N GLN A 10 -14.80 -8.02 -9.63
CA GLN A 10 -14.15 -9.24 -9.15
C GLN A 10 -13.48 -9.01 -7.79
N ALA A 11 -12.77 -7.89 -7.63
CA ALA A 11 -12.14 -7.53 -6.37
C ALA A 11 -13.18 -7.34 -5.26
N ILE A 12 -14.27 -6.62 -5.53
CA ILE A 12 -15.38 -6.46 -4.58
C ILE A 12 -15.95 -7.82 -4.17
N ALA A 13 -16.23 -8.70 -5.14
CA ALA A 13 -16.76 -10.03 -4.85
C ALA A 13 -15.82 -10.85 -3.96
N PHE A 14 -14.53 -10.86 -4.29
CA PHE A 14 -13.50 -11.53 -3.52
C PHE A 14 -13.40 -10.99 -2.09
N PHE A 15 -13.23 -9.67 -1.93
CA PHE A 15 -13.06 -9.07 -0.60
C PHE A 15 -14.31 -9.18 0.26
N LYS A 16 -15.53 -9.11 -0.31
CA LYS A 16 -16.76 -9.40 0.43
C LYS A 16 -16.78 -10.84 0.94
N GLN A 17 -16.31 -11.81 0.15
CA GLN A 17 -16.23 -13.20 0.58
C GLN A 17 -15.25 -13.36 1.76
N ILE A 18 -14.07 -12.75 1.69
CA ILE A 18 -13.08 -12.76 2.77
C ILE A 18 -13.63 -12.07 4.02
N ALA A 19 -14.19 -10.87 3.90
CA ALA A 19 -14.75 -10.12 5.03
C ALA A 19 -15.93 -10.85 5.68
N THR A 20 -16.81 -11.49 4.90
CA THR A 20 -17.92 -12.30 5.45
C THR A 20 -17.40 -13.47 6.28
N LYS A 21 -16.32 -14.11 5.82
CA LYS A 21 -15.80 -15.30 6.47
C LYS A 21 -14.90 -14.99 7.66
N TYR A 22 -14.12 -13.91 7.58
CA TYR A 22 -13.02 -13.64 8.51
C TYR A 22 -13.03 -12.24 9.13
N GLY A 23 -13.97 -11.37 8.78
CA GLY A 23 -13.95 -9.97 9.25
C GLY A 23 -14.19 -9.79 10.75
N SER A 24 -14.74 -10.81 11.44
CA SER A 24 -14.85 -10.80 12.89
C SER A 24 -13.56 -11.16 13.63
N TYR A 25 -12.49 -11.53 12.90
CA TYR A 25 -11.20 -11.88 13.50
C TYR A 25 -10.22 -10.71 13.38
N PRO A 26 -9.49 -10.37 14.46
CA PRO A 26 -8.58 -9.23 14.48
C PRO A 26 -7.26 -9.45 13.73
N HIS A 27 -7.10 -10.61 13.09
CA HIS A 27 -5.86 -11.02 12.42
C HIS A 27 -5.81 -10.60 10.95
N ILE A 28 -6.96 -10.19 10.38
CA ILE A 28 -7.06 -9.90 8.95
C ILE A 28 -6.56 -8.49 8.66
N ILE A 29 -5.69 -8.39 7.67
CA ILE A 29 -5.31 -7.16 7.00
C ILE A 29 -5.64 -7.34 5.53
N TYR A 30 -6.38 -6.39 4.95
CA TYR A 30 -6.75 -6.43 3.54
C TYR A 30 -5.79 -5.57 2.72
N GLU A 31 -5.03 -6.14 1.81
CA GLU A 31 -4.30 -5.38 0.80
C GLU A 31 -5.07 -5.39 -0.52
N THR A 32 -5.67 -4.26 -0.88
CA THR A 32 -6.69 -4.23 -1.95
C THR A 32 -6.10 -4.17 -3.34
N PHE A 33 -4.88 -3.64 -3.50
CA PHE A 33 -4.18 -3.55 -4.77
C PHE A 33 -2.68 -3.55 -4.49
N ASN A 34 -1.97 -4.63 -4.84
CA ASN A 34 -0.53 -4.78 -4.59
C ASN A 34 0.30 -3.63 -5.17
N GLU A 35 0.30 -3.48 -6.49
CA GLU A 35 1.19 -2.57 -7.21
C GLU A 35 0.48 -1.97 -8.43
N PRO A 36 -0.23 -0.84 -8.26
CA PRO A 36 -0.67 -0.02 -9.37
C PRO A 36 0.52 0.41 -10.23
N LEU A 37 0.35 0.43 -11.55
CA LEU A 37 1.35 1.00 -12.46
C LEU A 37 1.48 2.53 -12.28
N GLN A 38 2.20 3.18 -13.19
CA GLN A 38 2.31 4.63 -13.28
C GLN A 38 1.00 5.24 -13.84
N VAL A 39 -0.07 5.15 -13.07
CA VAL A 39 -1.40 5.68 -13.37
C VAL A 39 -1.80 6.71 -12.33
N ASP A 40 -2.72 7.61 -12.69
CA ASP A 40 -3.12 8.71 -11.81
C ASP A 40 -3.79 8.22 -10.51
N TRP A 41 -3.37 8.79 -9.38
CA TRP A 41 -3.98 8.48 -8.09
C TRP A 41 -5.45 8.90 -8.05
N ALA A 42 -5.75 10.15 -8.42
CA ALA A 42 -7.06 10.74 -8.18
C ALA A 42 -8.16 10.15 -9.09
N GLY A 43 -7.82 9.89 -10.35
CA GLY A 43 -8.72 9.44 -11.40
C GLY A 43 -8.77 7.93 -11.59
N VAL A 44 -7.76 7.18 -11.14
CA VAL A 44 -7.70 5.72 -11.38
C VAL A 44 -7.64 4.92 -10.08
N VAL A 45 -6.61 5.14 -9.26
CA VAL A 45 -6.35 4.26 -8.11
C VAL A 45 -7.28 4.55 -6.93
N LYS A 46 -7.48 5.83 -6.57
CA LYS A 46 -8.36 6.24 -5.48
C LYS A 46 -9.83 5.82 -5.71
N PRO A 47 -10.43 5.98 -6.90
CA PRO A 47 -11.79 5.50 -7.17
C PRO A 47 -11.94 3.98 -7.03
N TYR A 48 -10.92 3.21 -7.42
CA TYR A 48 -10.90 1.76 -7.17
C TYR A 48 -10.95 1.46 -5.66
N HIS A 49 -10.01 2.02 -4.90
CA HIS A 49 -9.93 1.80 -3.46
C HIS A 49 -11.20 2.24 -2.73
N THR A 50 -11.78 3.37 -3.12
CA THR A 50 -13.03 3.88 -2.52
C THR A 50 -14.16 2.85 -2.63
N GLN A 51 -14.31 2.20 -3.78
CA GLN A 51 -15.35 1.19 -4.00
C GLN A 51 -15.07 -0.10 -3.22
N VAL A 52 -13.83 -0.59 -3.23
CA VAL A 52 -13.45 -1.83 -2.53
C VAL A 52 -13.50 -1.65 -1.00
N VAL A 53 -13.02 -0.52 -0.48
CA VAL A 53 -13.10 -0.17 0.95
C VAL A 53 -14.56 -0.12 1.40
N ALA A 54 -15.45 0.52 0.63
CA ALA A 54 -16.87 0.57 0.98
C ALA A 54 -17.50 -0.83 1.04
N ALA A 55 -17.11 -1.73 0.12
CA ALA A 55 -17.59 -3.10 0.11
C ALA A 55 -17.10 -3.94 1.30
N ILE A 56 -15.84 -3.77 1.71
CA ILE A 56 -15.29 -4.41 2.92
C ILE A 56 -15.99 -3.86 4.17
N ARG A 57 -16.08 -2.53 4.30
CA ARG A 57 -16.63 -1.84 5.47
C ARG A 57 -18.12 -2.08 5.71
N ALA A 58 -18.85 -2.48 4.68
CA ALA A 58 -20.24 -2.94 4.83
C ALA A 58 -20.36 -4.24 5.65
N ILE A 59 -19.27 -4.97 5.87
CA ILE A 59 -19.22 -6.28 6.55
C ILE A 59 -18.25 -6.25 7.73
N ASP A 60 -17.07 -5.65 7.55
CA ASP A 60 -15.97 -5.57 8.52
C ASP A 60 -15.65 -4.09 8.82
N PRO A 61 -16.14 -3.55 9.94
CA PRO A 61 -16.09 -2.11 10.20
C PRO A 61 -14.71 -1.58 10.61
N ASP A 62 -13.78 -2.41 11.05
CA ASP A 62 -12.61 -1.96 11.81
C ASP A 62 -11.26 -2.63 11.50
N ASN A 63 -11.18 -3.79 10.82
CA ASN A 63 -9.86 -4.34 10.46
C ASN A 63 -9.08 -3.43 9.50
N VAL A 64 -7.75 -3.51 9.52
CA VAL A 64 -6.88 -2.67 8.70
C VAL A 64 -7.04 -2.97 7.21
N ILE A 65 -7.13 -1.92 6.40
CA ILE A 65 -7.07 -2.01 4.93
C ILE A 65 -5.86 -1.21 4.44
N VAL A 66 -4.98 -1.86 3.68
CA VAL A 66 -3.78 -1.28 3.09
C VAL A 66 -4.02 -1.03 1.60
N LEU A 67 -3.72 0.19 1.16
CA LEU A 67 -4.08 0.71 -0.16
C LEU A 67 -2.82 0.93 -0.99
N GLY A 68 -2.63 0.12 -2.04
CA GLY A 68 -1.55 0.32 -3.03
C GLY A 68 -1.53 1.71 -3.62
N THR A 69 -0.33 2.23 -3.90
CA THR A 69 -0.12 3.58 -4.46
C THR A 69 0.49 3.50 -5.86
N PRO A 70 0.42 4.56 -6.69
CA PRO A 70 1.00 4.53 -8.03
C PRO A 70 2.49 4.21 -8.05
N THR A 71 2.97 3.84 -9.24
CA THR A 71 4.38 3.53 -9.50
C THR A 71 4.88 2.36 -8.64
N TRP A 72 4.18 1.23 -8.74
CA TRP A 72 4.47 0.01 -7.96
C TRP A 72 4.52 0.29 -6.46
N SER A 73 3.48 0.96 -5.96
CA SER A 73 3.38 1.35 -4.55
C SER A 73 4.56 2.19 -4.07
N GLN A 74 4.93 3.26 -4.79
CA GLN A 74 5.98 4.18 -4.36
C GLN A 74 5.48 5.59 -4.07
N ASP A 75 4.36 6.00 -4.67
CA ASP A 75 3.85 7.38 -4.64
C ASP A 75 2.93 7.66 -3.45
N VAL A 76 3.38 7.29 -2.24
CA VAL A 76 2.66 7.55 -0.98
C VAL A 76 2.55 9.04 -0.65
N ASP A 77 3.51 9.85 -1.08
CA ASP A 77 3.50 11.30 -0.96
C ASP A 77 2.33 11.92 -1.74
N VAL A 78 2.03 11.40 -2.93
CA VAL A 78 0.87 11.81 -3.74
C VAL A 78 -0.43 11.34 -3.08
N ALA A 79 -0.52 10.07 -2.68
CA ALA A 79 -1.72 9.52 -2.07
C ALA A 79 -2.11 10.25 -0.76
N SER A 80 -1.10 10.65 0.02
CA SER A 80 -1.29 11.33 1.31
C SER A 80 -1.95 12.71 1.22
N GLN A 81 -1.84 13.39 0.07
CA GLN A 81 -2.45 14.70 -0.20
C GLN A 81 -3.95 14.58 -0.50
N ASN A 82 -4.38 13.43 -1.02
CA ASN A 82 -5.76 13.17 -1.42
C ASN A 82 -6.22 11.80 -0.93
N LYS A 83 -6.21 11.60 0.40
CA LYS A 83 -6.51 10.32 1.06
C LYS A 83 -7.90 9.77 0.69
N VAL A 84 -8.02 8.44 0.71
CA VAL A 84 -9.31 7.75 0.70
C VAL A 84 -9.98 8.00 2.06
N SER A 85 -11.26 8.37 2.05
CA SER A 85 -12.01 8.61 3.28
C SER A 85 -12.32 7.30 3.99
N GLY A 86 -12.15 7.27 5.31
CA GLY A 86 -12.46 6.10 6.14
C GLY A 86 -11.56 6.04 7.37
N THR A 87 -11.66 4.92 8.08
CA THR A 87 -10.87 4.61 9.28
C THR A 87 -10.04 3.35 9.07
N ASN A 88 -8.95 3.23 9.83
CA ASN A 88 -8.03 2.09 9.81
C ASN A 88 -7.53 1.79 8.38
N LEU A 89 -7.21 2.86 7.65
CA LEU A 89 -6.64 2.81 6.31
C LEU A 89 -5.15 3.15 6.38
N MET A 90 -4.34 2.35 5.71
CA MET A 90 -2.91 2.58 5.53
C MET A 90 -2.58 2.58 4.03
N TYR A 91 -1.44 3.15 3.65
CA TYR A 91 -0.99 3.22 2.26
C TYR A 91 0.26 2.37 2.06
N THR A 92 0.26 1.57 1.01
CA THR A 92 1.38 0.68 0.70
C THR A 92 2.57 1.48 0.21
N LEU A 93 3.75 1.13 0.73
CA LEU A 93 5.02 1.46 0.11
C LEU A 93 5.84 0.19 -0.13
N HIS A 94 6.31 -0.02 -1.36
CA HIS A 94 7.27 -1.07 -1.69
C HIS A 94 8.64 -0.47 -1.97
N TYR A 95 9.71 -1.18 -1.58
CA TYR A 95 11.07 -0.79 -1.92
C TYR A 95 11.95 -2.00 -2.21
N TYR A 96 13.00 -1.78 -2.99
CA TYR A 96 14.03 -2.76 -3.29
C TYR A 96 15.36 -2.09 -2.97
N ALA A 97 16.06 -2.63 -1.99
CA ALA A 97 17.13 -1.91 -1.29
C ALA A 97 18.25 -1.49 -2.23
N ALA A 98 18.56 -2.22 -3.31
CA ALA A 98 19.61 -1.83 -4.24
C ALA A 98 19.15 -0.75 -5.25
N SER A 99 17.85 -0.56 -5.46
CA SER A 99 17.30 0.44 -6.39
C SER A 99 16.82 1.71 -5.70
N HIS A 100 16.13 1.56 -4.57
CA HIS A 100 15.39 2.64 -3.92
C HIS A 100 16.12 3.07 -2.64
N LYS A 101 16.42 4.38 -2.54
CA LYS A 101 17.31 4.97 -1.52
C LYS A 101 16.62 6.12 -0.78
N GLN A 102 17.37 7.19 -0.48
CA GLN A 102 16.90 8.32 0.31
C GLN A 102 15.65 9.00 -0.25
N SER A 103 15.57 9.20 -1.57
CA SER A 103 14.42 9.87 -2.19
C SER A 103 13.09 9.17 -1.91
N LEU A 104 13.06 7.84 -1.82
CA LEU A 104 11.84 7.10 -1.49
C LEU A 104 11.52 7.17 0.02
N ARG A 105 12.54 7.23 0.89
CA ARG A 105 12.35 7.51 2.32
C ARG A 105 11.78 8.91 2.57
N ASP A 106 12.15 9.88 1.73
CA ASP A 106 11.62 11.24 1.83
C ASP A 106 10.13 11.28 1.47
N LYS A 107 9.67 10.44 0.53
CA LYS A 107 8.22 10.27 0.24
C LYS A 107 7.45 9.73 1.43
N ILE A 108 7.97 8.73 2.15
CA ILE A 108 7.37 8.21 3.39
C ILE A 108 7.26 9.34 4.43
N THR A 109 8.35 10.07 4.64
CA THR A 109 8.38 11.19 5.60
C THR A 109 7.32 12.23 5.25
N THR A 110 7.19 12.59 3.97
CA THR A 110 6.17 13.52 3.47
C THR A 110 4.77 12.99 3.74
N ALA A 111 4.51 11.71 3.46
CA ALA A 111 3.21 11.11 3.66
C ALA A 111 2.80 11.04 5.16
N ILE A 112 3.74 10.69 6.03
CA ILE A 112 3.54 10.71 7.49
C ILE A 112 3.24 12.15 7.98
N ASN A 113 3.99 13.15 7.49
CA ASN A 113 3.74 14.55 7.83
C ASN A 113 2.35 15.04 7.36
N ASN A 114 1.82 14.46 6.29
CA ASN A 114 0.45 14.69 5.81
C ASN A 114 -0.61 13.85 6.57
N GLY A 115 -0.22 13.16 7.64
CA GLY A 115 -1.09 12.35 8.49
C GLY A 115 -1.54 11.03 7.86
N ALA A 116 -0.81 10.50 6.87
CA ALA A 116 -1.06 9.18 6.32
C ALA A 116 -0.27 8.11 7.09
N ALA A 117 -0.93 6.99 7.41
CA ALA A 117 -0.26 5.81 7.92
C ALA A 117 0.31 4.98 6.76
N ILE A 118 1.57 4.58 6.84
CA ILE A 118 2.28 3.84 5.79
C ILE A 118 2.54 2.40 6.26
N PHE A 119 2.33 1.43 5.39
CA PHE A 119 2.69 0.03 5.63
C PHE A 119 3.58 -0.46 4.49
N VAL A 120 4.75 -1.01 4.83
CA VAL A 120 5.61 -1.70 3.86
C VAL A 120 5.22 -3.17 3.82
N THR A 121 4.34 -3.54 2.89
CA THR A 121 3.82 -4.92 2.75
C THR A 121 4.78 -5.80 1.93
N GLU A 122 5.57 -5.21 1.03
CA GLU A 122 6.64 -5.89 0.29
C GLU A 122 7.95 -5.08 0.31
N PHE A 123 9.07 -5.76 0.45
CA PHE A 123 10.39 -5.21 0.15
C PHE A 123 11.39 -6.29 -0.28
N GLY A 124 12.42 -5.87 -1.04
CA GLY A 124 13.54 -6.72 -1.43
C GLY A 124 14.88 -6.16 -0.97
N THR A 125 15.88 -7.03 -0.80
CA THR A 125 17.26 -6.63 -0.46
C THR A 125 18.18 -6.47 -1.67
N VAL A 126 17.65 -6.73 -2.87
CA VAL A 126 18.34 -6.64 -4.17
C VAL A 126 17.75 -5.50 -5.00
N ASP A 127 17.98 -5.47 -6.31
CA ASP A 127 17.39 -4.44 -7.18
C ASP A 127 15.93 -4.76 -7.55
N ALA A 128 15.22 -3.77 -8.11
CA ALA A 128 13.79 -3.83 -8.41
C ALA A 128 13.39 -4.88 -9.46
N SER A 129 14.33 -5.54 -10.13
CA SER A 129 14.03 -6.72 -10.95
C SER A 129 13.78 -7.98 -10.12
N GLY A 130 14.06 -7.93 -8.80
CA GLY A 130 14.06 -9.09 -7.92
C GLY A 130 15.32 -9.97 -8.06
N ALA A 131 16.30 -9.53 -8.86
CA ALA A 131 17.55 -10.21 -9.10
C ALA A 131 18.75 -9.33 -8.70
N GLY A 132 19.96 -9.80 -9.02
CA GLY A 132 21.20 -9.09 -8.69
C GLY A 132 21.73 -9.44 -7.30
N SER A 133 22.68 -8.62 -6.83
CA SER A 133 23.35 -8.83 -5.54
C SER A 133 22.65 -8.08 -4.42
N VAL A 134 22.74 -8.63 -3.21
CA VAL A 134 22.21 -8.00 -2.00
C VAL A 134 22.96 -6.69 -1.70
N ASP A 135 22.21 -5.61 -1.48
CA ASP A 135 22.73 -4.35 -0.93
C ASP A 135 22.46 -4.31 0.58
N ALA A 136 23.37 -4.91 1.35
CA ALA A 136 23.24 -5.04 2.80
C ALA A 136 23.29 -3.69 3.52
N ALA A 137 24.09 -2.74 3.02
CA ALA A 137 24.22 -1.40 3.61
C ALA A 137 22.90 -0.64 3.49
N SER A 138 22.32 -0.59 2.29
CA SER A 138 21.04 0.08 2.07
C SER A 138 19.89 -0.64 2.77
N SER A 139 19.92 -1.98 2.86
CA SER A 139 18.91 -2.74 3.60
C SER A 139 18.91 -2.34 5.09
N LYS A 140 20.09 -2.21 5.70
CA LYS A 140 20.24 -1.75 7.09
C LYS A 140 19.74 -0.31 7.27
N GLU A 141 20.02 0.58 6.31
CA GLU A 141 19.49 1.95 6.34
C GLU A 141 17.96 1.98 6.31
N TRP A 142 17.34 1.15 5.46
CA TRP A 142 15.89 1.04 5.39
C TRP A 142 15.27 0.59 6.71
N PHE A 143 15.79 -0.47 7.33
CA PHE A 143 15.29 -0.91 8.64
C PHE A 143 15.50 0.15 9.72
N THR A 144 16.68 0.78 9.77
CA THR A 144 16.96 1.86 10.72
C THR A 144 15.99 3.02 10.55
N TYR A 145 15.69 3.39 9.30
CA TYR A 145 14.71 4.43 9.00
C TYR A 145 13.30 4.01 9.43
N LEU A 146 12.82 2.83 9.06
CA LEU A 146 11.47 2.36 9.40
C LEU A 146 11.28 2.23 10.92
N ASP A 147 12.29 1.73 11.65
CA ASP A 147 12.28 1.66 13.11
C ASP A 147 12.18 3.05 13.76
N SER A 148 12.75 4.09 13.13
CA SER A 148 12.65 5.47 13.61
C SER A 148 11.27 6.13 13.40
N LYS A 149 10.34 5.46 12.71
CA LYS A 149 9.00 5.97 12.36
C LYS A 149 7.86 5.21 13.04
N LYS A 150 8.16 4.40 14.06
CA LYS A 150 7.18 3.68 14.88
C LYS A 150 6.37 4.61 15.77
#